data_AF-A0A446AX13-F1
#
_entry.id   AF-A0A446AX13-F1
#
_cell.length_a   1.000
_cell.length_b   1.000
_cell.length_c   1.000
_cell.angle_alpha   90.00
_cell.angle_beta   90.00
_cell.angle_gamma   90.00
#
_symmetry.space_group_name_H-M   'P 1'
#
loop_
_entity.id
_entity.type
_entity.pdbx_description
1 polymer ?
#
loop_
_entity_poly.entity_id
_entity_poly.type
_entity_poly.pdbx_seq_one_letter_code
_entity_poly.pdbx_strand_id
1 'polypeptide(L)'
;MMDDIENAFVGIDLILETTSGSKPLNLTMWKPIFTEDTFEVCAGSEAERYLWTLSCWGKLAPGTYKFALETEPEDEDSGEQARVTLEFGEYLQQPFKLSEGLLTVDEVQHSDDGLYVLGNFEFSVEDERTDIEKVGCWEFTIGDRA
;
A
#
# COMPACT_ATOMS: atom_id res chain seq x y z
N MET A 1 9.40 -18.70 20.37
CA MET A 1 7.94 -18.52 20.39
C MET A 1 7.66 -17.54 19.28
N MET A 2 7.17 -18.05 18.15
CA MET A 2 6.69 -17.27 17.03
C MET A 2 5.19 -17.44 17.12
N ASP A 3 4.54 -16.58 17.88
CA ASP A 3 3.09 -16.59 18.01
C ASP A 3 2.52 -15.78 16.85
N ASP A 4 2.05 -16.52 15.84
CA ASP A 4 0.78 -16.35 15.13
C ASP A 4 0.24 -14.92 14.98
N ILE A 5 0.81 -14.16 14.03
CA ILE A 5 0.07 -13.09 13.33
C ILE A 5 -0.81 -13.76 12.24
N GLU A 6 -1.65 -14.73 12.62
CA GLU A 6 -2.57 -15.42 11.70
C GLU A 6 -3.99 -14.83 11.67
N ASN A 7 -4.30 -13.85 12.52
CA ASN A 7 -5.68 -13.34 12.68
C ASN A 7 -5.87 -11.83 12.52
N ALA A 8 -4.95 -11.11 11.88
CA ALA A 8 -5.25 -9.74 11.45
C ALA A 8 -6.24 -9.80 10.27
N PHE A 9 -7.54 -9.66 10.57
CA PHE A 9 -8.56 -9.48 9.53
C PHE A 9 -8.33 -8.13 8.86
N VAL A 10 -8.03 -8.15 7.57
CA VAL A 10 -7.72 -6.94 6.80
C VAL A 10 -8.51 -6.96 5.51
N GLY A 11 -9.46 -6.03 5.41
CA GLY A 11 -10.18 -5.70 4.18
C GLY A 11 -9.52 -4.50 3.52
N ILE A 12 -9.18 -4.63 2.24
CA ILE A 12 -8.77 -3.52 1.37
C ILE A 12 -9.72 -3.53 0.19
N ASP A 13 -10.60 -2.54 0.09
CA ASP A 13 -11.49 -2.37 -1.05
C ASP A 13 -10.79 -1.49 -2.11
N LEU A 14 -10.19 -2.12 -3.12
CA LEU A 14 -9.48 -1.43 -4.20
C LEU A 14 -10.38 -1.11 -5.39
N ILE A 15 -10.18 0.06 -5.98
CA ILE A 15 -10.89 0.52 -7.16
C ILE A 15 -9.87 0.96 -8.21
N LEU A 16 -9.92 0.33 -9.39
CA LEU A 16 -9.19 0.82 -10.56
C LEU A 16 -10.04 1.82 -11.31
N GLU A 17 -9.43 2.92 -11.72
CA GLU A 17 -9.98 3.84 -12.70
C GLU A 17 -9.22 3.65 -14.02
N THR A 18 -9.89 3.08 -15.02
CA THR A 18 -9.32 2.90 -16.36
C THR A 18 -9.89 3.94 -17.33
N THR A 19 -9.23 4.10 -18.48
CA THR A 19 -9.74 4.91 -19.61
C THR A 19 -11.16 4.55 -20.05
N SER A 20 -11.62 3.33 -19.77
CA SER A 20 -12.94 2.80 -20.15
C SER A 20 -14.00 2.87 -19.04
N GLY A 21 -13.62 3.34 -17.84
CA GLY A 21 -14.49 3.50 -16.68
C GLY A 21 -13.89 2.91 -15.41
N SER A 22 -14.51 3.16 -14.26
CA SER A 22 -14.07 2.59 -12.98
C SER A 22 -14.49 1.13 -12.85
N LYS A 23 -13.55 0.24 -12.51
CA LYS A 23 -13.80 -1.17 -12.22
C LYS A 23 -13.30 -1.48 -10.80
N PRO A 24 -14.14 -2.01 -9.90
CA PRO A 24 -13.64 -2.48 -8.62
C PRO A 24 -12.70 -3.67 -8.83
N LEU A 25 -11.57 -3.68 -8.12
CA LEU A 25 -10.70 -4.85 -8.01
C LEU A 25 -10.94 -5.51 -6.66
N ASN A 26 -11.29 -6.79 -6.71
CA ASN A 26 -11.32 -7.61 -5.52
C ASN A 26 -9.94 -8.26 -5.37
N LEU A 27 -9.00 -7.57 -4.71
CA LEU A 27 -7.70 -8.15 -4.38
C LEU A 27 -7.76 -8.74 -2.96
N THR A 28 -7.15 -9.91 -2.78
CA THR A 28 -6.99 -10.53 -1.47
C THR A 28 -5.62 -10.17 -0.92
N MET A 29 -5.57 -9.66 0.32
CA MET A 29 -4.30 -9.42 1.00
C MET A 29 -3.72 -10.73 1.54
N TRP A 30 -2.41 -10.94 1.42
CA TRP A 30 -1.78 -12.21 1.81
C TRP A 30 -0.41 -12.08 2.48
N LYS A 31 0.16 -10.86 2.57
CA LYS A 31 1.43 -10.65 3.25
C LYS A 31 1.43 -9.35 4.08
N PRO A 32 0.83 -9.37 5.26
CA PRO A 32 1.07 -8.35 6.26
C PRO A 32 2.42 -8.58 6.95
N ILE A 33 3.40 -7.68 6.79
CA ILE A 33 4.58 -7.60 7.67
C ILE A 33 4.43 -6.33 8.51
N PHE A 34 4.53 -6.46 9.84
CA PHE A 34 4.41 -5.32 10.76
C PHE A 34 5.54 -5.29 11.78
N THR A 35 6.07 -4.09 12.02
CA THR A 35 6.91 -3.73 13.16
C THR A 35 6.47 -2.36 13.68
N GLU A 36 7.06 -1.87 14.78
CA GLU A 36 6.80 -0.51 15.32
C GLU A 36 6.98 0.59 14.25
N ASP A 37 7.95 0.39 13.36
CA ASP A 37 8.42 1.39 12.40
C ASP A 37 8.27 0.95 10.94
N THR A 38 7.59 -0.16 10.64
CA THR A 38 7.46 -0.64 9.25
C THR A 38 6.17 -1.40 9.07
N PHE A 39 5.50 -1.13 7.95
CA PHE A 39 4.49 -2.03 7.43
C PHE A 39 4.75 -2.34 5.96
N GLU A 40 4.50 -3.58 5.56
CA GLU A 40 4.37 -3.98 4.16
C GLU A 40 3.07 -4.74 4.02
N VAL A 41 2.28 -4.34 3.02
CA VAL A 41 1.04 -5.02 2.67
C VAL A 41 1.07 -5.36 1.19
N CYS A 42 0.86 -6.64 0.88
CA CYS A 42 0.67 -7.11 -0.47
C CYS A 42 -0.76 -7.60 -0.66
N ALA A 43 -1.42 -7.14 -1.71
CA ALA A 43 -2.72 -7.65 -2.15
C ALA A 43 -2.66 -8.01 -3.63
N GLY A 44 -3.35 -9.09 -3.99
CA GLY A 44 -3.47 -9.46 -5.39
C GLY A 44 -4.64 -10.40 -5.63
N SER A 45 -4.95 -10.63 -6.89
CA SER A 45 -5.98 -11.60 -7.28
C SER A 45 -5.59 -12.30 -8.57
N GLU A 46 -5.48 -13.62 -8.56
CA GLU A 46 -5.21 -14.40 -9.77
C GLU A 46 -6.29 -14.21 -10.84
N ALA A 47 -7.56 -14.03 -10.46
CA ALA A 47 -8.67 -13.82 -11.39
C ALA A 47 -8.52 -12.49 -12.16
N GLU A 48 -8.22 -11.43 -11.43
CA GLU A 48 -7.91 -10.10 -11.96
C GLU A 48 -6.50 -9.97 -12.54
N ARG A 49 -5.60 -10.92 -12.25
CA ARG A 49 -4.20 -10.97 -12.68
C ARG A 49 -3.31 -9.82 -12.20
N TYR A 50 -3.73 -9.05 -11.20
CA TYR A 50 -2.96 -7.94 -10.64
C TYR A 50 -2.38 -8.24 -9.26
N LEU A 51 -1.19 -7.69 -9.02
CA LEU A 51 -0.50 -7.64 -7.74
C LEU A 51 -0.18 -6.18 -7.40
N TRP A 52 -0.35 -5.85 -6.14
CA TRP A 52 -0.03 -4.58 -5.54
C TRP A 52 0.75 -4.81 -4.24
N THR A 53 1.76 -3.97 -4.01
CA THR A 53 2.54 -3.92 -2.78
C THR A 53 2.68 -2.47 -2.34
N LEU A 54 2.35 -2.18 -1.09
CA LEU A 54 2.63 -0.92 -0.41
C LEU A 54 3.54 -1.20 0.77
N SER A 55 4.69 -0.53 0.79
CA SER A 55 5.65 -0.63 1.87
C SER A 55 5.89 0.76 2.47
N CYS A 56 5.93 0.82 3.79
CA CYS A 56 6.22 2.03 4.54
C CYS A 56 7.29 1.73 5.59
N TRP A 57 8.31 2.58 5.67
CA TRP A 57 9.43 2.48 6.60
C TRP A 57 9.55 3.78 7.39
N GLY A 58 9.82 3.68 8.69
CA GLY A 58 9.82 4.79 9.64
C GLY A 58 8.52 4.93 10.42
N LYS A 59 8.51 5.87 11.38
CA LYS A 59 7.35 6.11 12.25
C LYS A 59 6.22 6.76 11.47
N LEU A 60 5.21 5.94 11.13
CA LEU A 60 3.99 6.42 10.50
C LEU A 60 3.17 7.26 11.48
N ALA A 61 2.65 8.38 11.01
CA ALA A 61 1.75 9.24 11.73
C ALA A 61 0.56 9.58 10.83
N PRO A 62 -0.56 10.07 11.38
CA PRO A 62 -1.63 10.62 10.56
C PRO A 62 -1.12 11.76 9.68
N GLY A 63 -1.42 11.71 8.38
CA GLY A 63 -0.93 12.67 7.40
C GLY A 63 -0.93 12.13 5.97
N THR A 64 -0.54 13.00 5.04
CA THR A 64 -0.40 12.64 3.62
C THR A 64 1.07 12.46 3.27
N TYR A 65 1.39 11.31 2.72
CA TYR A 65 2.71 10.90 2.28
C TYR A 65 2.73 10.78 0.76
N LYS A 66 3.77 11.32 0.13
CA LYS A 66 4.02 11.12 -1.30
C LYS A 66 4.90 9.88 -1.46
N PHE A 67 4.54 8.98 -2.38
CA PHE A 67 5.47 7.93 -2.77
C PHE A 67 6.54 8.55 -3.67
N ALA A 68 7.80 8.56 -3.25
CA ALA A 68 8.90 8.95 -4.12
C ALA A 68 9.21 7.76 -5.05
N LEU A 69 8.93 7.90 -6.34
CA LEU A 69 9.10 6.83 -7.33
C LEU A 69 10.51 6.77 -7.94
N GLU A 70 11.25 7.88 -7.82
CA GLU A 70 12.68 7.94 -8.13
C GLU A 70 13.39 8.77 -7.06
N THR A 71 13.90 8.10 -6.05
CA THR A 71 15.04 8.63 -5.31
C THR A 71 15.82 7.43 -4.81
N GLU A 72 17.06 7.28 -5.27
CA GLU A 72 18.01 6.48 -4.49
C GLU A 72 17.95 7.01 -3.06
N PRO A 73 18.04 6.14 -2.04
CA PRO A 73 18.05 6.58 -0.66
C PRO A 73 19.29 7.48 -0.48
N GLU A 74 19.12 8.78 -0.66
CA GLU A 74 20.14 9.74 -0.25
C GLU A 74 20.22 9.60 1.27
N ASP A 75 21.39 9.15 1.72
CA ASP A 75 21.80 9.16 3.11
C ASP A 75 21.81 10.62 3.60
N GLU A 76 20.69 11.14 4.07
CA GLU A 76 20.66 12.37 4.90
C GLU A 76 19.55 12.30 5.96
N ASP A 77 19.93 11.75 7.12
CA ASP A 77 19.92 12.48 8.39
C ASP A 77 18.65 13.30 8.77
N SER A 78 17.47 12.69 8.67
CA SER A 78 16.29 13.17 9.42
C SER A 78 15.46 11.99 9.92
N GLY A 79 15.83 11.49 11.10
CA GLY A 79 15.32 10.27 11.73
C GLY A 79 13.84 10.25 12.14
N GLU A 80 12.93 10.91 11.42
CA GLU A 80 11.50 10.98 11.78
C GLU A 80 10.50 10.91 10.60
N GLN A 81 10.92 10.90 9.32
CA GLN A 81 9.95 10.86 8.22
C GLN A 81 9.72 9.44 7.71
N ALA A 82 8.46 9.00 7.72
CA ALA A 82 8.05 7.76 7.08
C ALA A 82 8.30 7.85 5.56
N ARG A 83 9.02 6.87 5.03
CA ARG A 83 9.25 6.64 3.60
C ARG A 83 8.20 5.66 3.10
N VAL A 84 7.63 5.93 1.95
CA VAL A 84 6.55 5.10 1.41
C VAL A 84 6.85 4.74 -0.03
N THR A 85 6.77 3.46 -0.35
CA THR A 85 6.98 2.91 -1.69
C THR A 85 5.75 2.11 -2.12
N LEU A 86 5.49 2.09 -3.42
CA LEU A 86 4.36 1.39 -3.99
C LEU A 86 4.77 0.71 -5.29
N GLU A 87 4.39 -0.55 -5.43
CA GLU A 87 4.53 -1.34 -6.66
C GLU A 87 3.15 -1.84 -7.10
N PHE A 88 2.90 -1.78 -8.40
CA PHE A 88 1.67 -2.28 -9.00
C PHE A 88 1.95 -2.88 -10.38
N GLY A 89 1.37 -4.04 -10.68
CA GLY A 89 1.57 -4.70 -11.95
C GLY A 89 0.82 -6.02 -12.08
N GLU A 90 1.04 -6.72 -13.19
CA GLU A 90 0.53 -8.08 -13.37
C GLU A 90 1.43 -9.12 -12.68
N TYR A 91 0.82 -10.22 -12.24
CA TYR A 91 1.58 -11.36 -11.70
C TYR A 91 2.65 -11.85 -12.67
N LEU A 92 3.84 -12.10 -12.14
CA LEU A 92 5.00 -12.62 -12.88
C LEU A 92 5.49 -11.71 -14.02
N GLN A 93 5.01 -10.46 -14.08
CA GLN A 93 5.48 -9.44 -15.01
C GLN A 93 6.27 -8.35 -14.28
N GLN A 94 6.99 -7.54 -15.04
CA GLN A 94 7.59 -6.34 -14.48
C GLN A 94 6.48 -5.36 -14.05
N PRO A 95 6.59 -4.74 -12.86
CA PRO A 95 5.66 -3.70 -12.41
C PRO A 95 5.46 -2.62 -13.46
N PHE A 96 4.29 -1.99 -13.45
CA PHE A 96 4.01 -0.84 -14.30
C PHE A 96 4.78 0.37 -13.81
N LYS A 97 5.20 1.22 -14.75
CA LYS A 97 5.75 2.53 -14.42
C LYS A 97 4.66 3.42 -13.80
N LEU A 98 4.96 4.04 -12.67
CA LEU A 98 4.07 4.96 -11.95
C LEU A 98 4.66 6.39 -12.05
N SER A 99 3.82 7.43 -12.01
CA SER A 99 4.27 8.84 -12.04
C SER A 99 4.32 9.49 -10.67
N GLU A 100 3.18 9.48 -9.98
CA GLU A 100 2.99 10.06 -8.65
C GLU A 100 1.86 9.32 -7.94
N GLY A 101 1.96 9.24 -6.62
CA GLY A 101 0.86 8.80 -5.78
C GLY A 101 0.94 9.32 -4.36
N LEU A 102 -0.19 9.23 -3.68
CA LEU A 102 -0.44 9.72 -2.34
C LEU A 102 -0.95 8.57 -1.47
N LEU A 103 -0.39 8.46 -0.28
CA LEU A 103 -0.96 7.72 0.84
C LEU A 103 -1.49 8.74 1.83
N THR A 104 -2.77 8.67 2.16
CA THR A 104 -3.33 9.41 3.29
C THR A 104 -3.58 8.44 4.42
N VAL A 105 -3.00 8.74 5.57
CA VAL A 105 -3.18 7.99 6.81
C VAL A 105 -4.06 8.82 7.72
N ASP A 106 -5.23 8.28 8.04
CA ASP A 106 -6.25 8.95 8.85
C ASP A 106 -6.08 8.63 10.34
N GLU A 107 -5.74 7.38 10.66
CA GLU A 107 -5.55 6.91 12.03
C GLU A 107 -4.36 5.95 12.11
N VAL A 108 -3.50 6.16 13.11
CA VAL A 108 -2.44 5.22 13.49
C VAL A 108 -2.57 4.97 14.98
N GLN A 109 -2.67 3.71 15.38
CA GLN A 109 -2.55 3.32 16.79
C GLN A 109 -1.50 2.24 16.95
N HIS A 110 -0.55 2.49 17.84
CA HIS A 110 0.41 1.50 18.30
C HIS A 110 -0.08 0.93 19.63
N SER A 111 -0.14 -0.38 19.73
CA SER A 111 -0.37 -1.12 20.96
C SER A 111 0.78 -2.09 21.21
N ASP A 112 0.88 -2.62 22.43
CA ASP A 112 1.87 -3.63 22.78
C ASP A 112 1.76 -4.89 21.89
N ASP A 113 0.56 -5.14 21.33
CA ASP A 113 0.21 -6.33 20.57
C ASP A 113 0.10 -6.09 19.06
N GLY A 114 0.28 -4.86 18.57
CA GLY A 114 0.19 -4.59 17.13
C GLY A 114 0.01 -3.14 16.70
N LEU A 115 -0.15 -2.98 15.40
CA LEU A 115 -0.34 -1.72 14.69
C LEU A 115 -1.73 -1.69 14.06
N TYR A 116 -2.49 -0.63 14.31
CA TYR A 116 -3.71 -0.29 13.58
C TYR A 116 -3.43 0.89 12.66
N VAL A 117 -3.72 0.75 11.36
CA VAL A 117 -3.66 1.85 10.39
C VAL A 117 -4.96 1.92 9.60
N LEU A 118 -5.56 3.10 9.57
CA LEU A 118 -6.66 3.43 8.68
C LEU A 118 -6.17 4.47 7.66
N GLY A 119 -6.45 4.26 6.39
CA GLY A 119 -6.09 5.22 5.37
C GLY A 119 -6.64 4.92 3.99
N ASN A 120 -6.17 5.69 3.02
CA ASN A 120 -6.51 5.58 1.62
C ASN A 120 -5.26 5.88 0.76
N PHE A 121 -5.28 5.46 -0.49
CA PHE A 121 -4.21 5.83 -1.41
C PHE A 121 -4.72 6.04 -2.82
N GLU A 122 -3.99 6.83 -3.60
CA GLU A 122 -4.20 6.99 -5.03
C GLU A 122 -2.86 7.11 -5.75
N PHE A 123 -2.77 6.58 -6.97
CA PHE A 123 -1.60 6.77 -7.82
C PHE A 123 -1.96 6.68 -9.30
N SER A 124 -1.09 7.24 -10.14
CA SER A 124 -1.24 7.19 -11.59
C SER A 124 -0.23 6.24 -12.24
N VAL A 125 -0.66 5.58 -13.32
CA VAL A 125 0.15 4.63 -14.10
C VAL A 125 0.54 5.29 -15.43
N GLU A 126 1.84 5.28 -15.77
CA GLU A 126 2.39 5.84 -17.02
C GLU A 126 2.76 4.78 -18.05
N ASP A 127 2.35 3.54 -17.83
CA ASP A 127 2.84 2.42 -18.61
C ASP A 127 2.00 2.17 -19.86
N GLU A 128 2.61 2.30 -21.05
CA GLU A 128 1.93 2.08 -22.33
C GLU A 128 1.42 0.63 -22.52
N ARG A 129 1.85 -0.32 -21.68
CA ARG A 129 1.38 -1.72 -21.70
C ARG A 129 -0.05 -1.87 -21.19
N THR A 130 -0.60 -0.85 -20.52
CA THR A 130 -1.92 -0.91 -19.88
C THR A 130 -2.80 0.28 -20.27
N ASP A 131 -4.12 0.10 -20.15
CA ASP A 131 -5.14 1.14 -20.33
C ASP A 131 -5.60 1.77 -18.99
N ILE A 132 -4.92 1.40 -17.90
CA ILE A 132 -5.12 1.92 -16.55
C ILE A 132 -4.45 3.29 -16.45
N GLU A 133 -5.20 4.32 -16.07
CA GLU A 133 -4.65 5.66 -15.82
C GLU A 133 -4.40 5.89 -14.34
N LYS A 134 -5.33 5.43 -13.49
CA LYS A 134 -5.33 5.67 -12.05
C LYS A 134 -5.76 4.46 -11.25
N VAL A 135 -5.22 4.34 -10.07
CA VAL A 135 -5.56 3.30 -9.10
C VAL A 135 -5.79 3.96 -7.76
N GLY A 136 -6.89 3.60 -7.11
CA GLY A 136 -7.25 4.13 -5.80
C GLY A 136 -7.71 3.05 -4.84
N CYS A 137 -7.45 3.28 -3.57
CA CYS A 137 -8.09 2.60 -2.46
C CYS A 137 -8.87 3.65 -1.68
N TRP A 138 -10.18 3.49 -1.55
CA TRP A 138 -10.99 4.45 -0.77
C TRP A 138 -10.78 4.30 0.72
N GLU A 139 -10.59 3.07 1.19
CA GLU A 139 -10.29 2.76 2.59
C GLU A 139 -9.54 1.43 2.66
N PHE A 140 -8.43 1.44 3.39
CA PHE A 140 -7.78 0.23 3.85
C PHE A 140 -7.66 0.27 5.36
N THR A 141 -7.83 -0.89 5.99
CA THR A 141 -7.57 -1.07 7.42
C THR A 141 -6.49 -2.12 7.58
N ILE A 142 -5.43 -1.78 8.30
CA ILE A 142 -4.36 -2.70 8.69
C ILE A 142 -4.48 -2.95 10.19
N GLY A 143 -4.44 -4.22 10.58
CA GLY A 143 -4.53 -4.64 11.99
C GLY A 143 -5.94 -4.61 12.56
N ASP A 144 -6.05 -4.83 13.88
CA ASP A 144 -7.31 -4.78 14.61
C ASP A 144 -7.38 -3.54 15.51
N ARG A 145 -8.57 -2.97 15.66
CA ARG A 145 -8.83 -1.83 16.53
C ARG A 145 -9.12 -2.37 17.94
N ALA A 146 -8.06 -2.78 18.64
CA ALA A 146 -8.13 -3.31 20.01
C ALA A 146 -8.63 -2.26 21.02
#